data_AF-A0A6V7PRJ8-F1
#
_entry.id   AF-A0A6V7PRJ8-F1
#
_cell.length_a   1.000
_cell.length_b   1.000
_cell.length_c   1.000
_cell.angle_alpha   90.00
_cell.angle_beta   90.00
_cell.angle_gamma   90.00
#
_symmetry.space_group_name_H-M   'P 1'
#
loop_
_entity.id
_entity.type
_entity.pdbx_description
1 polymer ?
#
loop_
_entity_poly.entity_id
_entity_poly.type
_entity_poly.pdbx_seq_one_letter_code
_entity_poly.pdbx_strand_id
1 'polypeptide(L)'
;MLGVRRSSHPYINAPPSPSFTRTPEHPLSASLSSAPPLLASPRAISSSSRLLDYRCASWLQDNFSRSTQALFYNYKQLPIQRMLDFDFLCGEETPSIAGIINPGSEGFQKLFFGQEEIAIPVHSSIEAACSAHPTADVFINFASFRSAAASSMSALKQPTIRVVAIIAEGVPESDAKQLIAYARANNKVIIGPATLHRPGSIGFVSKSGGMSNELYNTIARVTDGIYEGIAIGGDVFPGSTLSDHVLRFNNIPQVKMMVVLGELGGRDEYSLVEALKEGKVHKPVVAWVSGTCARLFKSEVQFGHAGAKSGGELESAQAKNKALREAGAVVPTSYEDLESAIKETFEKLIEEGKIAPVSEVTPPQIPEDLNIAIKSGRVRAPTHIICTISDERGEEPSYAGVPMSTIVEEGYGVGDVLSLLWFKRSLPRYCTQFIEICIMLCADHGPCVSGAHNTIVTARAGKDLISSLVSGLLTIGPRFGGAIDDAARYFKDAYDRGLTPYEFVEDMKKKGIRVPGIGHRIKSRDNRDKRVQLLQKYAHTHFPSVKYMEYAVTVETYTLSKANNLVLNVDGAIGSLFSIF
;
A
#
# COMPACT_ATOMS: atom_id res chain seq x y z
N MET A 1 -5.21 -16.62 -37.32
CA MET A 1 -4.32 -17.55 -38.05
C MET A 1 -3.05 -17.66 -37.22
N LEU A 2 -2.54 -18.88 -36.95
CA LEU A 2 -1.65 -19.21 -35.80
C LEU A 2 -2.37 -19.01 -34.43
N GLY A 3 -2.26 -19.85 -33.39
CA GLY A 3 -1.63 -21.16 -33.17
C GLY A 3 -1.56 -21.43 -31.65
N VAL A 4 -1.48 -22.64 -31.07
CA VAL A 4 -1.51 -24.05 -31.53
C VAL A 4 -2.09 -24.93 -30.37
N ARG A 5 -2.73 -26.08 -30.63
CA ARG A 5 -3.19 -27.02 -29.58
C ARG A 5 -2.01 -27.64 -28.80
N ARG A 6 -2.15 -27.86 -27.47
CA ARG A 6 -1.30 -28.79 -26.71
C ARG A 6 -2.08 -29.99 -26.20
N SER A 7 -1.39 -31.13 -26.13
CA SER A 7 -1.91 -32.48 -25.92
C SER A 7 -1.89 -32.91 -24.45
N SER A 8 -2.71 -33.91 -24.14
CA SER A 8 -2.77 -34.62 -22.87
C SER A 8 -1.73 -35.73 -22.77
N HIS A 9 -1.12 -35.94 -21.59
CA HIS A 9 -0.81 -37.24 -20.95
C HIS A 9 -0.18 -37.03 -19.54
N PRO A 10 -0.10 -38.05 -18.66
CA PRO A 10 -0.65 -37.92 -17.29
C PRO A 10 0.34 -37.65 -16.16
N TYR A 11 -0.22 -37.23 -15.02
CA TYR A 11 0.49 -37.00 -13.75
C TYR A 11 0.89 -38.30 -13.03
N ILE A 12 2.00 -38.23 -12.30
CA ILE A 12 2.53 -39.27 -11.41
C ILE A 12 1.99 -39.09 -9.98
N ASN A 13 1.79 -40.20 -9.27
CA ASN A 13 1.17 -40.25 -7.94
C ASN A 13 1.94 -39.49 -6.84
N ALA A 14 1.20 -38.89 -5.92
CA ALA A 14 1.65 -38.49 -4.58
C ALA A 14 0.75 -39.13 -3.50
N PRO A 15 1.28 -39.55 -2.35
CA PRO A 15 0.52 -40.29 -1.32
C PRO A 15 -0.34 -39.37 -0.41
N PRO A 16 -1.41 -39.89 0.22
CA PRO A 16 -2.34 -39.10 1.02
C PRO A 16 -1.86 -38.84 2.46
N SER A 17 -2.16 -37.65 2.98
CA SER A 17 -2.05 -37.28 4.40
C SER A 17 -3.27 -37.75 5.22
N PRO A 18 -3.10 -38.10 6.51
CA PRO A 18 -4.15 -38.75 7.30
C PRO A 18 -5.26 -37.79 7.78
N SER A 19 -6.45 -38.35 7.96
CA SER A 19 -7.62 -37.70 8.54
C SER A 19 -7.54 -37.59 10.06
N PHE A 20 -8.05 -36.49 10.61
CA PHE A 20 -8.39 -36.37 12.04
C PHE A 20 -9.89 -36.19 12.23
N THR A 21 -10.44 -36.88 13.23
CA THR A 21 -11.86 -37.13 13.44
C THR A 21 -12.53 -36.07 14.32
N ARG A 22 -13.81 -35.78 14.05
CA ARG A 22 -14.69 -35.07 15.00
C ARG A 22 -14.99 -35.97 16.20
N THR A 23 -14.94 -35.38 17.40
CA THR A 23 -15.50 -35.97 18.63
C THR A 23 -17.02 -35.72 18.71
N PRO A 24 -17.80 -36.63 19.34
CA PRO A 24 -19.25 -36.49 19.48
C PRO A 24 -19.67 -35.77 20.78
N GLU A 25 -20.84 -35.14 20.75
CA GLU A 25 -21.48 -34.48 21.89
C GLU A 25 -22.21 -35.47 22.82
N HIS A 26 -22.35 -35.09 24.10
CA HIS A 26 -23.28 -35.72 25.04
C HIS A 26 -24.27 -34.68 25.58
N PRO A 27 -25.55 -35.04 25.83
CA PRO A 27 -26.61 -34.07 26.08
C PRO A 27 -26.84 -33.76 27.56
N LEU A 28 -27.31 -32.54 27.85
CA LEU A 28 -27.97 -32.19 29.11
C LEU A 28 -29.25 -31.41 28.84
N SER A 29 -30.36 -31.87 29.42
CA SER A 29 -31.70 -31.31 29.29
C SER A 29 -32.11 -30.52 30.53
N ALA A 30 -32.67 -29.31 30.38
CA ALA A 30 -33.47 -28.67 31.43
C ALA A 30 -34.48 -27.62 30.88
N SER A 31 -35.77 -27.87 31.14
CA SER A 31 -36.90 -26.94 31.34
C SER A 31 -37.12 -25.70 30.45
N LEU A 32 -38.32 -25.65 29.83
CA LEU A 32 -38.93 -24.44 29.24
C LEU A 32 -39.54 -23.50 30.29
N SER A 33 -39.60 -22.19 30.00
CA SER A 33 -40.82 -21.39 30.24
C SER A 33 -40.90 -20.08 29.41
N SER A 34 -42.11 -19.80 28.90
CA SER A 34 -42.65 -18.50 28.45
C SER A 34 -41.96 -17.69 27.35
N ALA A 35 -42.62 -17.63 26.18
CA ALA A 35 -42.51 -16.54 25.20
C ALA A 35 -43.90 -15.89 24.99
N PRO A 36 -44.00 -14.56 24.80
CA PRO A 36 -45.25 -13.88 24.41
C PRO A 36 -45.50 -13.92 22.88
N PRO A 37 -46.74 -13.69 22.41
CA PRO A 37 -47.21 -14.23 21.13
C PRO A 37 -47.10 -13.32 19.89
N LEU A 38 -47.17 -13.96 18.72
CA LEU A 38 -47.25 -13.36 17.38
C LEU A 38 -48.61 -12.71 17.07
N LEU A 39 -48.57 -11.51 16.46
CA LEU A 39 -49.65 -10.78 15.78
C LEU A 39 -48.96 -9.93 14.68
N ALA A 40 -49.47 -9.71 13.47
CA ALA A 40 -50.62 -10.27 12.75
C ALA A 40 -50.35 -10.16 11.22
N SER A 41 -51.19 -10.75 10.37
CA SER A 41 -51.03 -10.69 8.90
C SER A 41 -51.27 -9.27 8.32
N PRO A 42 -50.59 -8.89 7.22
CA PRO A 42 -50.78 -7.58 6.60
C PRO A 42 -52.12 -7.50 5.87
N ARG A 43 -53.00 -6.58 6.30
CA ARG A 43 -54.19 -6.18 5.55
C ARG A 43 -53.78 -5.41 4.29
N ALA A 44 -54.51 -5.64 3.19
CA ALA A 44 -54.39 -4.84 1.98
C ALA A 44 -54.76 -3.37 2.27
N ILE A 45 -53.93 -2.43 1.81
CA ILE A 45 -54.18 -0.99 1.86
C ILE A 45 -54.38 -0.50 0.42
N SER A 46 -55.46 0.26 0.22
CA SER A 46 -55.93 0.72 -1.09
C SER A 46 -54.99 1.74 -1.76
N SER A 47 -54.97 1.71 -3.09
CA SER A 47 -54.20 2.61 -3.94
C SER A 47 -54.84 4.01 -4.07
N SER A 48 -54.47 4.94 -3.19
CA SER A 48 -54.53 6.39 -3.45
C SER A 48 -53.68 7.18 -2.44
N SER A 49 -53.12 8.31 -2.87
CA SER A 49 -52.30 9.26 -2.08
C SER A 49 -51.05 8.69 -1.37
N ARG A 50 -49.91 8.67 -2.10
CA ARG A 50 -48.57 8.91 -1.52
C ARG A 50 -47.87 10.04 -2.27
N LEU A 51 -48.36 11.26 -2.08
CA LEU A 51 -47.54 12.46 -2.27
C LEU A 51 -46.99 12.82 -0.89
N LEU A 52 -45.70 12.60 -0.69
CA LEU A 52 -44.98 13.03 0.50
C LEU A 52 -44.93 14.57 0.50
N ASP A 53 -45.18 15.21 1.65
CA ASP A 53 -45.06 16.67 1.76
C ASP A 53 -43.56 17.05 1.77
N TYR A 54 -43.08 17.56 0.64
CA TYR A 54 -41.65 17.80 0.36
C TYR A 54 -41.01 18.92 1.22
N ARG A 55 -41.76 19.58 2.11
CA ARG A 55 -41.33 20.81 2.79
C ARG A 55 -40.48 20.64 4.05
N CYS A 56 -40.24 19.41 4.52
CA CYS A 56 -39.61 19.18 5.84
C CYS A 56 -38.51 18.08 5.86
N ALA A 57 -37.84 17.84 4.73
CA ALA A 57 -36.79 16.82 4.60
C ALA A 57 -35.37 17.43 4.71
N SER A 58 -34.55 16.96 5.66
CA SER A 58 -33.16 17.45 5.89
C SER A 58 -32.20 17.23 4.72
N TRP A 59 -32.59 16.40 3.74
CA TRP A 59 -31.90 16.14 2.48
C TRP A 59 -31.85 17.35 1.53
N LEU A 60 -32.67 18.37 1.77
CA LEU A 60 -32.78 19.56 0.93
C LEU A 60 -31.90 20.73 1.41
N GLN A 61 -31.06 20.51 2.43
CA GLN A 61 -30.13 21.50 2.99
C GLN A 61 -28.70 21.34 2.43
N ASP A 62 -27.79 22.24 2.78
CA ASP A 62 -26.38 22.14 2.38
C ASP A 62 -25.74 20.85 2.93
N ASN A 63 -25.06 20.12 2.04
CA ASN A 63 -24.38 18.87 2.42
C ASN A 63 -23.07 19.12 3.16
N PHE A 64 -22.41 20.25 2.89
CA PHE A 64 -21.08 20.57 3.40
C PHE A 64 -21.00 22.05 3.81
N SER A 65 -20.14 22.35 4.77
CA SER A 65 -19.91 23.69 5.30
C SER A 65 -18.43 23.85 5.66
N ARG A 66 -17.97 25.09 5.89
CA ARG A 66 -16.61 25.35 6.40
C ARG A 66 -16.31 24.67 7.75
N SER A 67 -17.35 24.46 8.56
CA SER A 67 -17.27 23.73 9.84
C SER A 67 -17.44 22.21 9.72
N THR A 68 -17.59 21.66 8.52
CA THR A 68 -17.83 20.23 8.33
C THR A 68 -16.58 19.42 8.64
N GLN A 69 -16.73 18.41 9.49
CA GLN A 69 -15.67 17.45 9.80
C GLN A 69 -16.05 16.03 9.38
N ALA A 70 -15.04 15.29 8.93
CA ALA A 70 -15.17 13.97 8.37
C ALA A 70 -14.29 12.94 9.10
N LEU A 71 -14.78 11.71 9.14
CA LEU A 71 -14.01 10.53 9.52
C LEU A 71 -13.61 9.76 8.26
N PHE A 72 -12.31 9.51 8.11
CA PHE A 72 -11.74 8.85 6.93
C PHE A 72 -11.52 7.36 7.19
N TYR A 73 -12.31 6.49 6.57
CA TYR A 73 -12.24 5.04 6.76
C TYR A 73 -11.32 4.36 5.74
N ASN A 74 -10.44 3.49 6.24
CA ASN A 74 -9.35 2.80 5.53
C ASN A 74 -8.25 3.77 5.05
N TYR A 75 -7.17 3.89 5.82
CA TYR A 75 -6.15 4.92 5.62
C TYR A 75 -5.57 4.97 4.19
N LYS A 76 -5.60 6.17 3.59
CA LYS A 76 -4.93 6.52 2.33
C LYS A 76 -4.29 7.90 2.47
N GLN A 77 -2.96 7.93 2.61
CA GLN A 77 -2.21 9.17 2.83
C GLN A 77 -2.51 10.26 1.78
N LEU A 78 -2.43 9.93 0.49
CA LEU A 78 -2.55 10.91 -0.59
C LEU A 78 -3.95 11.58 -0.69
N PRO A 79 -5.09 10.85 -0.66
CA PRO A 79 -6.41 11.47 -0.57
C PRO A 79 -6.58 12.37 0.67
N ILE A 80 -6.11 11.93 1.85
CA ILE A 80 -6.21 12.73 3.07
C ILE A 80 -5.38 14.00 2.94
N GLN A 81 -4.12 13.89 2.50
CA GLN A 81 -3.25 15.05 2.28
C GLN A 81 -3.87 16.05 1.31
N ARG A 82 -4.45 15.59 0.20
CA ARG A 82 -5.15 16.46 -0.75
C ARG A 82 -6.36 17.20 -0.17
N MET A 83 -7.06 16.61 0.80
CA MET A 83 -8.13 17.30 1.52
C MET A 83 -7.56 18.38 2.44
N LEU A 84 -6.50 18.09 3.18
CA LEU A 84 -5.81 19.07 4.04
C LEU A 84 -5.19 20.23 3.25
N ASP A 85 -4.60 19.92 2.08
CA ASP A 85 -4.08 20.91 1.15
C ASP A 85 -5.22 21.81 0.63
N PHE A 86 -6.38 21.23 0.31
CA PHE A 86 -7.57 21.98 -0.12
C PHE A 86 -8.14 22.86 0.99
N ASP A 87 -8.27 22.33 2.21
CA ASP A 87 -8.72 23.09 3.39
C ASP A 87 -7.84 24.32 3.63
N PHE A 88 -6.51 24.13 3.59
CA PHE A 88 -5.54 25.22 3.73
C PHE A 88 -5.63 26.23 2.58
N LEU A 89 -5.78 25.78 1.33
CA LEU A 89 -5.97 26.67 0.17
C LEU A 89 -7.29 27.46 0.21
N CYS A 90 -8.33 26.92 0.84
CA CYS A 90 -9.60 27.60 1.11
C CYS A 90 -9.53 28.60 2.28
N GLY A 91 -8.41 28.61 3.02
CA GLY A 91 -8.21 29.45 4.20
C GLY A 91 -9.02 29.00 5.41
N GLU A 92 -9.28 27.69 5.55
CA GLU A 92 -9.93 27.15 6.74
C GLU A 92 -8.92 27.05 7.91
N GLU A 93 -9.37 27.35 9.12
CA GLU A 93 -8.53 27.26 10.33
C GLU A 93 -8.48 25.84 10.92
N THR A 94 -9.46 24.99 10.59
CA THR A 94 -9.63 23.65 11.14
C THR A 94 -9.62 22.61 10.01
N PRO A 95 -8.81 21.53 10.10
CA PRO A 95 -8.86 20.42 9.17
C PRO A 95 -10.26 19.80 9.02
N SER A 96 -10.66 19.52 7.78
CA SER A 96 -11.89 18.78 7.47
C SER A 96 -11.80 17.31 7.91
N ILE A 97 -10.60 16.74 8.04
CA ILE A 97 -10.41 15.37 8.57
C ILE A 97 -10.17 15.42 10.08
N ALA A 98 -11.18 15.05 10.87
CA ALA A 98 -11.07 14.98 12.33
C ALA A 98 -10.34 13.71 12.80
N GLY A 99 -10.48 12.60 12.08
CA GLY A 99 -9.89 11.32 12.46
C GLY A 99 -9.89 10.28 11.35
N ILE A 100 -8.99 9.31 11.47
CA ILE A 100 -8.81 8.19 10.55
C ILE A 100 -9.30 6.92 11.25
N ILE A 101 -10.03 6.07 10.52
CA ILE A 101 -10.44 4.75 11.01
C ILE A 101 -9.67 3.69 10.24
N ASN A 102 -8.78 2.96 10.93
CA ASN A 102 -8.01 1.88 10.34
C ASN A 102 -8.16 0.62 11.21
N PRO A 103 -9.04 -0.34 10.81
CA PRO A 103 -9.36 -1.50 11.63
C PRO A 103 -8.12 -2.26 12.13
N GLY A 104 -8.04 -2.46 13.45
CA GLY A 104 -6.89 -3.11 14.10
C GLY A 104 -5.63 -2.25 14.26
N SER A 105 -5.72 -0.93 14.06
CA SER A 105 -4.64 0.02 14.35
C SER A 105 -5.15 1.17 15.23
N GLU A 106 -4.28 1.66 16.12
CA GLU A 106 -4.52 2.87 16.93
C GLU A 106 -3.25 3.73 16.93
N GLY A 107 -3.40 5.04 17.16
CA GLY A 107 -2.29 5.99 17.24
C GLY A 107 -2.61 7.29 16.51
N PHE A 108 -1.69 7.75 15.67
CA PHE A 108 -1.87 8.94 14.84
C PHE A 108 -1.10 8.80 13.51
N GLN A 109 -1.49 9.58 12.51
CA GLN A 109 -0.73 9.80 11.27
C GLN A 109 -0.23 11.24 11.23
N LYS A 110 1.03 11.42 10.82
CA LYS A 110 1.60 12.73 10.53
C LYS A 110 1.28 13.13 9.11
N LEU A 111 0.70 14.31 8.95
CA LEU A 111 0.26 14.88 7.67
C LEU A 111 0.54 16.39 7.69
N PHE A 112 0.58 17.04 6.53
CA PHE A 112 0.80 18.49 6.48
C PHE A 112 -0.51 19.27 6.48
N PHE A 113 -0.51 20.43 7.13
CA PHE A 113 -1.50 21.48 6.95
C PHE A 113 -0.77 22.77 6.57
N GLY A 114 -0.74 23.08 5.28
CA GLY A 114 0.14 24.10 4.72
C GLY A 114 1.62 23.74 4.85
N GLN A 115 2.30 24.33 5.84
CA GLN A 115 3.74 24.07 6.12
C GLN A 115 3.98 23.29 7.42
N GLU A 116 2.95 23.11 8.25
CA GLU A 116 3.08 22.49 9.58
C GLU A 116 2.71 21.00 9.54
N GLU A 117 3.46 20.16 10.28
CA GLU A 117 3.07 18.76 10.51
C GLU A 117 1.99 18.70 11.61
N ILE A 118 0.80 18.23 11.26
CA ILE A 118 -0.29 17.92 12.18
C ILE A 118 -0.39 16.41 12.43
N ALA A 119 -0.90 16.03 13.60
CA ALA A 119 -1.14 14.64 13.99
C ALA A 119 -2.65 14.33 13.96
N ILE A 120 -3.09 13.54 12.98
CA ILE A 120 -4.49 13.11 12.89
C ILE A 120 -4.64 11.76 13.60
N PRO A 121 -5.56 11.63 14.59
CA PRO A 121 -5.71 10.39 15.36
C PRO A 121 -6.23 9.24 14.50
N VAL A 122 -5.74 8.03 14.79
CA VAL A 122 -6.16 6.77 14.18
C VAL A 122 -6.91 5.94 15.20
N HIS A 123 -8.12 5.53 14.84
CA HIS A 123 -9.02 4.71 15.65
C HIS A 123 -9.18 3.31 15.06
N SER A 124 -9.32 2.32 15.93
CA SER A 124 -9.48 0.90 15.58
C SER A 124 -10.91 0.54 15.14
N SER A 125 -11.91 1.36 15.47
CA SER A 125 -13.33 1.13 15.12
C SER A 125 -14.06 2.44 14.75
N ILE A 126 -15.22 2.28 14.11
CA ILE A 126 -16.08 3.41 13.71
C ILE A 126 -16.71 4.04 14.97
N GLU A 127 -17.12 3.20 15.91
CA GLU A 127 -17.75 3.57 17.18
C GLU A 127 -16.81 4.42 18.04
N ALA A 128 -15.53 4.03 18.14
CA ALA A 128 -14.51 4.77 18.87
C ALA A 128 -14.25 6.15 18.23
N ALA A 129 -14.13 6.20 16.90
CA ALA A 129 -13.91 7.45 16.18
C ALA A 129 -15.09 8.43 16.31
N CYS A 130 -16.34 7.96 16.17
CA CYS A 130 -17.53 8.80 16.35
C CYS A 130 -17.67 9.28 17.81
N SER A 131 -17.24 8.48 18.79
CA SER A 131 -17.24 8.88 20.20
C SER A 131 -16.16 9.92 20.53
N ALA A 132 -14.99 9.81 19.89
CA ALA A 132 -13.88 10.76 20.04
C ALA A 132 -14.10 12.07 19.27
N HIS A 133 -14.83 12.02 18.16
CA HIS A 133 -15.08 13.15 17.25
C HIS A 133 -16.59 13.40 17.07
N PRO A 134 -17.30 13.88 18.10
CA PRO A 134 -18.75 14.06 18.04
C PRO A 134 -19.21 15.15 17.05
N THR A 135 -18.29 16.01 16.60
CA THR A 135 -18.50 17.04 15.57
C THR A 135 -18.42 16.53 14.14
N ALA A 136 -17.89 15.32 13.91
CA ALA A 136 -17.75 14.77 12.58
C ALA A 136 -19.07 14.17 12.09
N ASP A 137 -19.67 14.80 11.07
CA ASP A 137 -20.96 14.41 10.49
C ASP A 137 -20.83 13.75 9.11
N VAL A 138 -19.62 13.72 8.54
CA VAL A 138 -19.31 13.06 7.27
C VAL A 138 -18.45 11.81 7.49
N PHE A 139 -18.71 10.74 6.74
CA PHE A 139 -17.90 9.53 6.72
C PHE A 139 -17.43 9.23 5.30
N ILE A 140 -16.11 9.20 5.09
CA ILE A 140 -15.51 8.99 3.77
C ILE A 140 -14.96 7.57 3.71
N ASN A 141 -15.54 6.74 2.84
CA ASN A 141 -15.32 5.30 2.84
C ASN A 141 -14.43 4.84 1.67
N PHE A 142 -13.13 4.64 1.96
CA PHE A 142 -12.15 4.04 1.05
C PHE A 142 -12.02 2.50 1.23
N ALA A 143 -13.02 1.83 1.81
CA ALA A 143 -13.08 0.37 1.83
C ALA A 143 -13.10 -0.21 0.40
N SER A 144 -12.67 -1.47 0.24
CA SER A 144 -12.91 -2.20 -1.02
C SER A 144 -14.40 -2.53 -1.20
N PHE A 145 -14.87 -2.74 -2.43
CA PHE A 145 -16.27 -3.09 -2.73
C PHE A 145 -16.84 -4.23 -1.87
N ARG A 146 -16.01 -5.23 -1.53
CA ARG A 146 -16.35 -6.38 -0.65
C ARG A 146 -16.70 -5.99 0.79
N SER A 147 -16.32 -4.79 1.21
CA SER A 147 -16.35 -4.31 2.60
C SER A 147 -17.04 -2.94 2.73
N ALA A 148 -17.24 -2.23 1.62
CA ALA A 148 -17.90 -0.93 1.56
C ALA A 148 -19.33 -1.00 2.10
N ALA A 149 -20.10 -2.05 1.76
CA ALA A 149 -21.46 -2.22 2.24
C ALA A 149 -21.55 -2.31 3.79
N ALA A 150 -20.76 -3.19 4.41
CA ALA A 150 -20.77 -3.40 5.85
C ALA A 150 -20.27 -2.17 6.63
N SER A 151 -19.19 -1.54 6.16
CA SER A 151 -18.61 -0.34 6.79
C SER A 151 -19.54 0.88 6.66
N SER A 152 -20.11 1.14 5.48
CA SER A 152 -21.12 2.19 5.28
C SER A 152 -22.37 1.95 6.11
N MET A 153 -22.85 0.71 6.25
CA MET A 153 -24.00 0.39 7.08
C MET A 153 -23.72 0.59 8.59
N SER A 154 -22.48 0.36 9.05
CA SER A 154 -22.10 0.74 10.43
C SER A 154 -22.07 2.26 10.59
N ALA A 155 -21.43 2.99 9.68
CA ALA A 155 -21.39 4.45 9.70
C ALA A 155 -22.80 5.08 9.70
N LEU A 156 -23.70 4.61 8.83
CA LEU A 156 -25.10 5.05 8.79
C LEU A 156 -25.87 4.81 10.10
N LYS A 157 -25.46 3.83 10.92
CA LYS A 157 -26.07 3.58 12.24
C LYS A 157 -25.57 4.52 13.34
N GLN A 158 -24.41 5.17 13.17
CA GLN A 158 -23.88 6.11 14.16
C GLN A 158 -24.71 7.40 14.18
N PRO A 159 -25.10 7.94 15.35
CA PRO A 159 -26.01 9.09 15.41
C PRO A 159 -25.39 10.39 14.86
N THR A 160 -24.07 10.55 14.93
CA THR A 160 -23.34 11.73 14.45
C THR A 160 -23.27 11.83 12.93
N ILE A 161 -23.13 10.69 12.22
CA ILE A 161 -22.91 10.67 10.77
C ILE A 161 -24.20 10.96 10.01
N ARG A 162 -24.23 12.07 9.28
CA ARG A 162 -25.30 12.52 8.37
C ARG A 162 -25.03 12.13 6.92
N VAL A 163 -23.77 12.13 6.49
CA VAL A 163 -23.36 11.89 5.09
C VAL A 163 -22.33 10.76 5.00
N VAL A 164 -22.53 9.82 4.07
CA VAL A 164 -21.58 8.73 3.79
C VAL A 164 -21.14 8.80 2.33
N ALA A 165 -19.86 9.11 2.10
CA ALA A 165 -19.25 9.10 0.77
C ALA A 165 -18.63 7.72 0.48
N ILE A 166 -19.15 6.98 -0.49
CA ILE A 166 -18.65 5.65 -0.89
C ILE A 166 -17.78 5.81 -2.13
N ILE A 167 -16.50 5.43 -2.02
CA ILE A 167 -15.51 5.56 -3.11
C ILE A 167 -15.34 4.24 -3.90
N ALA A 168 -15.83 3.13 -3.37
CA ALA A 168 -15.73 1.83 -4.00
C ALA A 168 -16.68 1.67 -5.20
N GLU A 169 -16.13 1.43 -6.39
CA GLU A 169 -16.89 0.95 -7.55
C GLU A 169 -17.18 -0.56 -7.44
N GLY A 170 -18.30 -1.01 -8.02
CA GLY A 170 -18.65 -2.44 -8.08
C GLY A 170 -19.23 -3.00 -6.78
N VAL A 171 -19.90 -2.18 -5.97
CA VAL A 171 -20.69 -2.65 -4.83
C VAL A 171 -21.90 -3.45 -5.36
N PRO A 172 -22.23 -4.65 -4.83
CA PRO A 172 -23.37 -5.42 -5.29
C PRO A 172 -24.69 -4.63 -5.22
N GLU A 173 -25.51 -4.69 -6.28
CA GLU A 173 -26.77 -3.93 -6.33
C GLU A 173 -27.71 -4.21 -5.16
N SER A 174 -27.71 -5.44 -4.63
CA SER A 174 -28.48 -5.82 -3.45
C SER A 174 -28.14 -4.96 -2.24
N ASP A 175 -26.85 -4.68 -2.08
CA ASP A 175 -26.26 -4.04 -0.92
C ASP A 175 -26.40 -2.53 -1.05
N ALA A 176 -26.18 -2.00 -2.26
CA ALA A 176 -26.51 -0.61 -2.61
C ALA A 176 -28.00 -0.30 -2.34
N LYS A 177 -28.92 -1.16 -2.76
CA LYS A 177 -30.38 -1.01 -2.49
C LYS A 177 -30.69 -1.03 -0.99
N GLN A 178 -30.03 -1.87 -0.19
CA GLN A 178 -30.20 -1.90 1.26
C GLN A 178 -29.66 -0.63 1.94
N LEU A 179 -28.48 -0.16 1.52
CA LEU A 179 -27.90 1.10 1.99
C LEU A 179 -28.82 2.29 1.68
N ILE A 180 -29.30 2.41 0.44
CA ILE A 180 -30.23 3.47 0.01
C ILE A 180 -31.53 3.44 0.81
N ALA A 181 -32.12 2.25 1.01
CA ALA A 181 -33.35 2.11 1.79
C ALA A 181 -33.15 2.52 3.26
N TYR A 182 -32.04 2.12 3.88
CA TYR A 182 -31.71 2.50 5.26
C TYR A 182 -31.44 4.01 5.38
N ALA A 183 -30.63 4.55 4.48
CA ALA A 183 -30.31 5.97 4.38
C ALA A 183 -31.60 6.82 4.29
N ARG A 184 -32.48 6.49 3.33
CA ARG A 184 -33.79 7.14 3.12
C ARG A 184 -34.69 7.07 4.35
N ALA A 185 -34.74 5.93 5.02
CA ALA A 185 -35.55 5.77 6.23
C ALA A 185 -35.03 6.55 7.46
N ASN A 186 -33.73 6.88 7.50
CA ASN A 186 -33.07 7.52 8.65
C ASN A 186 -32.60 8.96 8.38
N ASN A 187 -33.00 9.55 7.24
CA ASN A 187 -32.67 10.92 6.84
C ASN A 187 -31.15 11.23 6.66
N LYS A 188 -30.41 10.31 6.04
CA LYS A 188 -28.95 10.39 5.85
C LYS A 188 -28.50 10.26 4.39
N VAL A 189 -27.61 11.12 3.92
CA VAL A 189 -27.19 11.15 2.51
C VAL A 189 -26.12 10.10 2.22
N ILE A 190 -26.22 9.42 1.07
CA ILE A 190 -25.12 8.63 0.49
C ILE A 190 -24.65 9.35 -0.79
N ILE A 191 -23.35 9.56 -0.93
CA ILE A 191 -22.71 10.22 -2.07
C ILE A 191 -21.62 9.30 -2.63
N GLY A 192 -21.28 9.42 -3.91
CA GLY A 192 -20.09 8.76 -4.46
C GLY A 192 -19.99 8.90 -5.99
N PRO A 193 -18.89 9.39 -6.58
CA PRO A 193 -17.76 10.07 -5.94
C PRO A 193 -17.26 11.32 -6.69
N ALA A 194 -17.43 12.52 -6.10
CA ALA A 194 -16.53 13.70 -6.19
C ALA A 194 -17.21 14.98 -5.71
N THR A 195 -16.45 15.86 -5.03
CA THR A 195 -16.74 17.28 -4.76
C THR A 195 -15.46 18.09 -4.69
N LEU A 196 -15.40 19.25 -5.34
CA LEU A 196 -14.37 20.28 -5.12
C LEU A 196 -14.89 21.67 -5.57
N HIS A 197 -14.22 22.72 -5.09
CA HIS A 197 -14.10 24.10 -5.64
C HIS A 197 -14.46 25.27 -4.70
N ARG A 198 -13.84 26.42 -5.02
CA ARG A 198 -14.12 27.75 -4.48
C ARG A 198 -15.53 28.16 -4.93
N PRO A 199 -16.40 28.65 -4.03
CA PRO A 199 -17.82 28.84 -4.33
C PRO A 199 -18.06 29.95 -5.36
N GLY A 200 -18.35 29.54 -6.59
CA GLY A 200 -19.03 30.37 -7.60
C GLY A 200 -20.55 30.20 -7.53
N SER A 201 -21.24 30.45 -8.63
CA SER A 201 -22.71 30.43 -8.70
C SER A 201 -23.31 29.15 -9.30
N ILE A 202 -22.48 28.17 -9.69
CA ILE A 202 -22.93 27.02 -10.50
C ILE A 202 -23.08 25.74 -9.65
N GLY A 203 -24.26 25.11 -9.67
CA GLY A 203 -24.48 23.78 -9.08
C GLY A 203 -24.27 22.68 -10.12
N PHE A 204 -23.30 21.79 -9.94
CA PHE A 204 -22.98 20.74 -10.92
C PHE A 204 -23.38 19.35 -10.42
N VAL A 205 -23.97 18.51 -11.29
CA VAL A 205 -24.16 17.09 -10.99
C VAL A 205 -23.91 16.18 -12.20
N SER A 206 -23.23 15.05 -11.99
CA SER A 206 -22.88 14.07 -13.02
C SER A 206 -22.96 12.62 -12.52
N LYS A 207 -23.06 11.65 -13.43
CA LYS A 207 -22.79 10.23 -13.13
C LYS A 207 -21.29 9.91 -13.09
N SER A 208 -20.50 10.53 -13.98
CA SER A 208 -19.08 10.22 -14.16
C SER A 208 -18.17 11.09 -13.29
N GLY A 209 -17.40 10.47 -12.39
CA GLY A 209 -16.37 11.16 -11.61
C GLY A 209 -15.24 11.72 -12.48
N GLY A 210 -14.80 10.97 -13.51
CA GLY A 210 -13.77 11.42 -14.45
C GLY A 210 -14.19 12.66 -15.26
N MET A 211 -15.39 12.64 -15.85
CA MET A 211 -15.91 13.81 -16.58
C MET A 211 -16.26 14.98 -15.66
N SER A 212 -16.51 14.74 -14.36
CA SER A 212 -16.74 15.83 -13.41
C SER A 212 -15.55 16.76 -13.35
N ASN A 213 -14.32 16.23 -13.29
CA ASN A 213 -13.11 17.05 -13.24
C ASN A 213 -12.84 17.83 -14.55
N GLU A 214 -13.27 17.32 -15.70
CA GLU A 214 -13.22 18.09 -16.96
C GLU A 214 -14.25 19.22 -16.95
N LEU A 215 -15.50 18.93 -16.57
CA LEU A 215 -16.54 19.94 -16.46
C LEU A 215 -16.23 21.00 -15.41
N TYR A 216 -15.52 20.64 -14.33
CA TYR A 216 -14.99 21.60 -13.37
C TYR A 216 -14.03 22.60 -14.04
N ASN A 217 -13.10 22.11 -14.86
CA ASN A 217 -12.20 22.93 -15.66
C ASN A 217 -12.94 23.78 -16.71
N THR A 218 -13.94 23.22 -17.41
CA THR A 218 -14.79 23.98 -18.36
C THR A 218 -15.55 25.10 -17.66
N ILE A 219 -16.29 24.78 -16.58
CA ILE A 219 -17.12 25.73 -15.83
C ILE A 219 -16.24 26.84 -15.24
N ALA A 220 -15.07 26.52 -14.67
CA ALA A 220 -14.14 27.51 -14.13
C ALA A 220 -13.53 28.45 -15.17
N ARG A 221 -13.55 28.12 -16.46
CA ARG A 221 -13.07 29.00 -17.55
C ARG A 221 -14.12 29.96 -18.08
N VAL A 222 -15.41 29.60 -17.96
CA VAL A 222 -16.52 30.33 -18.62
C VAL A 222 -17.58 30.87 -17.67
N THR A 223 -17.40 30.69 -16.36
CA THR A 223 -18.30 31.18 -15.29
C THR A 223 -17.50 31.69 -14.08
N ASP A 224 -18.18 32.14 -13.02
CA ASP A 224 -17.55 32.46 -11.73
C ASP A 224 -17.15 31.22 -10.90
N GLY A 225 -17.38 30.01 -11.42
CA GLY A 225 -16.98 28.74 -10.83
C GLY A 225 -18.12 27.96 -10.17
N ILE A 226 -17.78 26.83 -9.58
CA ILE A 226 -18.75 25.89 -9.01
C ILE A 226 -19.03 26.24 -7.56
N TYR A 227 -20.30 26.37 -7.19
CA TYR A 227 -20.74 26.44 -5.80
C TYR A 227 -20.54 25.07 -5.12
N GLU A 228 -21.07 24.03 -5.75
CA GLU A 228 -20.95 22.65 -5.32
C GLU A 228 -21.12 21.73 -6.54
N GLY A 229 -20.23 20.76 -6.71
CA GLY A 229 -20.26 19.80 -7.81
C GLY A 229 -20.29 18.38 -7.27
N ILE A 230 -21.27 17.57 -7.64
CA ILE A 230 -21.46 16.20 -7.15
C ILE A 230 -21.33 15.19 -8.30
N ALA A 231 -20.54 14.13 -8.13
CA ALA A 231 -20.76 12.91 -8.90
C ALA A 231 -21.58 11.88 -8.09
N ILE A 232 -22.64 11.34 -8.70
CA ILE A 232 -23.55 10.34 -8.10
C ILE A 232 -23.15 8.89 -8.40
N GLY A 233 -22.16 8.70 -9.28
CA GLY A 233 -21.63 7.39 -9.67
C GLY A 233 -22.30 6.79 -10.90
N GLY A 234 -21.59 5.84 -11.51
CA GLY A 234 -22.04 5.11 -12.70
C GLY A 234 -22.79 3.80 -12.41
N ASP A 235 -23.07 3.48 -11.15
CA ASP A 235 -23.80 2.28 -10.76
C ASP A 235 -25.29 2.37 -11.14
N VAL A 236 -25.94 1.23 -11.36
CA VAL A 236 -27.36 1.15 -11.79
C VAL A 236 -28.32 1.78 -10.78
N PHE A 237 -27.95 1.74 -9.49
CA PHE A 237 -28.74 2.27 -8.37
C PHE A 237 -27.84 3.18 -7.52
N PRO A 238 -27.63 4.46 -7.93
CA PRO A 238 -26.78 5.39 -7.20
C PRO A 238 -27.40 5.78 -5.84
N GLY A 239 -26.55 6.17 -4.89
CA GLY A 239 -26.95 6.55 -3.52
C GLY A 239 -27.97 7.70 -3.47
N SER A 240 -27.82 8.62 -4.41
CA SER A 240 -28.67 9.78 -4.70
C SER A 240 -28.76 9.97 -6.22
N THR A 241 -29.83 10.60 -6.70
CA THR A 241 -30.10 10.78 -8.15
C THR A 241 -29.65 12.14 -8.67
N LEU A 242 -29.57 12.31 -9.99
CA LEU A 242 -29.33 13.62 -10.61
C LEU A 242 -30.41 14.62 -10.14
N SER A 243 -31.68 14.20 -10.10
CA SER A 243 -32.79 15.04 -9.65
C SER A 243 -32.73 15.44 -8.18
N ASP A 244 -32.24 14.58 -7.29
CA ASP A 244 -32.12 14.90 -5.86
C ASP A 244 -31.18 16.10 -5.65
N HIS A 245 -30.03 16.12 -6.34
CA HIS A 245 -29.09 17.23 -6.26
C HIS A 245 -29.58 18.48 -6.99
N VAL A 246 -30.23 18.36 -8.15
CA VAL A 246 -30.81 19.53 -8.85
C VAL A 246 -31.90 20.20 -7.99
N LEU A 247 -32.80 19.43 -7.36
CA LEU A 247 -33.82 19.99 -6.46
C LEU A 247 -33.20 20.71 -5.25
N ARG A 248 -32.11 20.18 -4.71
CA ARG A 248 -31.35 20.80 -3.62
C ARG A 248 -30.65 22.10 -4.08
N PHE A 249 -29.94 22.08 -5.21
CA PHE A 249 -29.32 23.26 -5.83
C PHE A 249 -30.35 24.34 -6.18
N ASN A 250 -31.55 23.96 -6.62
CA ASN A 250 -32.66 24.88 -6.86
C ASN A 250 -33.09 25.62 -5.57
N ASN A 251 -32.93 25.02 -4.40
CA ASN A 251 -33.28 25.64 -3.11
C ASN A 251 -32.14 26.45 -2.47
N ILE A 252 -30.88 26.21 -2.83
CA ILE A 252 -29.71 26.94 -2.30
C ILE A 252 -29.62 28.36 -2.93
N PRO A 253 -29.77 29.47 -2.17
CA PRO A 253 -29.83 30.82 -2.75
C PRO A 253 -28.59 31.27 -3.54
N GLN A 254 -27.43 30.72 -3.21
CA GLN A 254 -26.14 31.02 -3.83
C GLN A 254 -26.02 30.41 -5.23
N VAL A 255 -26.59 29.22 -5.47
CA VAL A 255 -26.64 28.61 -6.80
C VAL A 255 -27.61 29.39 -7.68
N LYS A 256 -27.18 29.81 -8.87
CA LYS A 256 -27.97 30.62 -9.82
C LYS A 256 -28.37 29.85 -11.08
N MET A 257 -27.57 28.87 -11.49
CA MET A 257 -27.90 27.88 -12.53
C MET A 257 -27.28 26.53 -12.19
N MET A 258 -27.76 25.48 -12.84
CA MET A 258 -27.22 24.12 -12.67
C MET A 258 -26.74 23.53 -13.99
N VAL A 259 -25.69 22.72 -13.91
CA VAL A 259 -25.13 21.97 -15.04
C VAL A 259 -25.24 20.47 -14.73
N VAL A 260 -25.87 19.72 -15.63
CA VAL A 260 -26.19 18.30 -15.46
C VAL A 260 -25.55 17.46 -16.57
N LEU A 261 -24.68 16.51 -16.20
CA LEU A 261 -24.07 15.56 -17.12
C LEU A 261 -24.60 14.14 -16.89
N GLY A 262 -25.64 13.79 -17.65
CA GLY A 262 -26.24 12.46 -17.66
C GLY A 262 -25.53 11.46 -18.57
N GLU A 263 -26.05 10.24 -18.60
CA GLU A 263 -25.50 9.12 -19.38
C GLU A 263 -26.61 8.23 -19.96
N LEU A 264 -26.30 7.50 -21.04
CA LEU A 264 -27.18 6.46 -21.57
C LEU A 264 -27.50 5.37 -20.52
N GLY A 265 -28.59 4.63 -20.72
CA GLY A 265 -29.00 3.53 -19.83
C GLY A 265 -29.80 4.00 -18.61
N GLY A 266 -30.81 3.22 -18.22
CA GLY A 266 -31.72 3.60 -17.14
C GLY A 266 -32.54 4.87 -17.43
N ARG A 267 -33.21 5.40 -16.41
CA ARG A 267 -34.23 6.47 -16.56
C ARG A 267 -34.08 7.66 -15.60
N ASP A 268 -32.94 7.79 -14.93
CA ASP A 268 -32.73 8.80 -13.89
C ASP A 268 -32.99 10.24 -14.35
N GLU A 269 -32.56 10.56 -15.57
CA GLU A 269 -32.74 11.86 -16.20
C GLU A 269 -34.22 12.25 -16.38
N TYR A 270 -35.15 11.28 -16.47
CA TYR A 270 -36.59 11.60 -16.58
C TYR A 270 -37.18 12.13 -15.27
N SER A 271 -36.59 11.80 -14.12
CA SER A 271 -37.00 12.39 -12.84
C SER A 271 -36.78 13.91 -12.84
N LEU A 272 -35.71 14.38 -13.50
CA LEU A 272 -35.44 15.79 -13.73
C LEU A 272 -36.38 16.40 -14.79
N VAL A 273 -36.68 15.68 -15.87
CA VAL A 273 -37.66 16.10 -16.89
C VAL A 273 -39.02 16.40 -16.27
N GLU A 274 -39.53 15.51 -15.39
CA GLU A 274 -40.81 15.75 -14.73
C GLU A 274 -40.72 16.87 -13.67
N ALA A 275 -39.62 16.99 -12.92
CA ALA A 275 -39.42 18.10 -11.98
C ALA A 275 -39.37 19.48 -12.66
N LEU A 276 -38.86 19.56 -13.90
CA LEU A 276 -38.91 20.76 -14.74
C LEU A 276 -40.34 21.07 -15.21
N LYS A 277 -41.07 20.07 -15.75
CA LYS A 277 -42.47 20.23 -16.20
C LYS A 277 -43.42 20.62 -15.07
N GLU A 278 -43.20 20.10 -13.87
CA GLU A 278 -43.98 20.43 -12.67
C GLU A 278 -43.64 21.82 -12.10
N GLY A 279 -42.66 22.54 -12.67
CA GLY A 279 -42.23 23.86 -12.19
C GLY A 279 -41.49 23.85 -10.84
N LYS A 280 -41.06 22.67 -10.37
CA LYS A 280 -40.28 22.54 -9.12
C LYS A 280 -38.88 23.13 -9.26
N VAL A 281 -38.29 23.01 -10.45
CA VAL A 281 -37.02 23.63 -10.81
C VAL A 281 -37.30 24.90 -11.62
N HIS A 282 -36.87 26.05 -11.10
CA HIS A 282 -37.14 27.38 -11.69
C HIS A 282 -35.86 28.15 -12.08
N LYS A 283 -34.68 27.66 -11.66
CA LYS A 283 -33.38 28.19 -12.10
C LYS A 283 -32.96 27.53 -13.43
N PRO A 284 -32.16 28.19 -14.28
CA PRO A 284 -31.71 27.59 -15.54
C PRO A 284 -30.92 26.30 -15.34
N VAL A 285 -31.29 25.25 -16.08
CA VAL A 285 -30.58 23.97 -16.14
C VAL A 285 -29.95 23.85 -17.53
N VAL A 286 -28.62 23.74 -17.59
CA VAL A 286 -27.89 23.30 -18.79
C VAL A 286 -27.65 21.80 -18.64
N ALA A 287 -28.08 20.99 -19.60
CA ALA A 287 -28.00 19.53 -19.47
C ALA A 287 -27.50 18.87 -20.75
N TRP A 288 -26.66 17.85 -20.59
CA TRP A 288 -26.23 16.97 -21.67
C TRP A 288 -26.21 15.51 -21.20
N VAL A 289 -26.68 14.62 -22.05
CA VAL A 289 -26.63 13.17 -21.82
C VAL A 289 -25.65 12.55 -22.81
N SER A 290 -24.58 11.97 -22.28
CA SER A 290 -23.53 11.31 -23.05
C SER A 290 -23.98 9.94 -23.60
N GLY A 291 -23.25 9.42 -24.60
CA GLY A 291 -23.54 8.10 -25.20
C GLY A 291 -24.35 8.12 -26.50
N THR A 292 -24.44 9.25 -27.18
CA THR A 292 -25.14 9.39 -28.48
C THR A 292 -24.60 8.45 -29.56
N CYS A 293 -23.32 8.06 -29.48
CA CYS A 293 -22.70 7.08 -30.38
C CYS A 293 -23.36 5.69 -30.33
N ALA A 294 -24.10 5.34 -29.27
CA ALA A 294 -24.75 4.03 -29.13
C ALA A 294 -25.65 3.67 -30.32
N ARG A 295 -26.30 4.67 -30.96
CA ARG A 295 -27.14 4.49 -32.15
C ARG A 295 -26.38 3.97 -33.39
N LEU A 296 -25.06 4.10 -33.42
CA LEU A 296 -24.22 3.66 -34.55
C LEU A 296 -23.86 2.17 -34.45
N PHE A 297 -24.04 1.54 -33.29
CA PHE A 297 -23.78 0.12 -33.09
C PHE A 297 -25.01 -0.73 -33.46
N LYS A 298 -24.74 -1.92 -34.02
CA LYS A 298 -25.78 -2.86 -34.49
C LYS A 298 -26.31 -3.80 -33.40
N SER A 299 -25.71 -3.75 -32.21
CA SER A 299 -25.99 -4.63 -31.08
C SER A 299 -25.98 -3.80 -29.79
N GLU A 300 -26.59 -4.33 -28.72
CA GLU A 300 -26.43 -3.73 -27.39
C GLU A 300 -24.95 -3.66 -27.00
N VAL A 301 -24.50 -2.51 -26.51
CA VAL A 301 -23.17 -2.29 -25.96
C VAL A 301 -23.31 -1.91 -24.49
N GLN A 302 -22.57 -2.63 -23.64
CA GLN A 302 -22.29 -2.21 -22.27
C GLN A 302 -21.08 -1.28 -22.31
N PHE A 303 -21.23 -0.05 -21.81
CA PHE A 303 -20.12 0.89 -21.63
C PHE A 303 -19.51 0.71 -20.23
N GLY A 304 -18.42 1.43 -19.94
CA GLY A 304 -17.56 1.17 -18.78
C GLY A 304 -18.27 1.22 -17.42
N HIS A 305 -19.22 2.13 -17.22
CA HIS A 305 -20.04 2.18 -16.02
C HIS A 305 -21.12 1.09 -16.03
N ALA A 306 -21.43 0.53 -14.85
CA ALA A 306 -22.43 -0.54 -14.71
C ALA A 306 -23.83 -0.15 -15.24
N GLY A 307 -24.29 1.07 -14.98
CA GLY A 307 -25.57 1.59 -15.46
C GLY A 307 -25.62 1.94 -16.96
N ALA A 308 -24.48 2.02 -17.63
CA ALA A 308 -24.38 2.53 -19.00
C ALA A 308 -24.60 1.44 -20.06
N LYS A 309 -25.83 0.91 -20.11
CA LYS A 309 -26.24 -0.11 -21.09
C LYS A 309 -27.24 0.44 -22.10
N SER A 310 -27.00 0.21 -23.39
CA SER A 310 -28.02 0.43 -24.43
C SER A 310 -29.00 -0.76 -24.47
N GLY A 311 -30.26 -0.57 -24.08
CA GLY A 311 -31.29 -1.64 -24.11
C GLY A 311 -32.71 -1.23 -24.54
N GLY A 312 -33.03 0.06 -24.62
CA GLY A 312 -34.33 0.53 -25.07
C GLY A 312 -34.32 2.00 -25.52
N GLU A 313 -35.25 2.39 -26.40
CA GLU A 313 -35.26 3.73 -27.00
C GLU A 313 -35.32 4.85 -25.97
N LEU A 314 -36.16 4.71 -24.94
CA LEU A 314 -36.27 5.68 -23.84
C LEU A 314 -34.97 5.82 -23.04
N GLU A 315 -34.12 4.79 -23.02
CA GLU A 315 -32.85 4.80 -22.27
C GLU A 315 -31.69 5.35 -23.12
N SER A 316 -31.93 5.64 -24.41
CA SER A 316 -30.96 6.26 -25.30
C SER A 316 -30.64 7.70 -24.90
N ALA A 317 -29.39 8.11 -25.12
CA ALA A 317 -28.95 9.48 -24.92
C ALA A 317 -29.77 10.49 -25.76
N GLN A 318 -30.14 10.13 -27.00
CA GLN A 318 -30.98 10.97 -27.86
C GLN A 318 -32.37 11.22 -27.27
N ALA A 319 -33.05 10.18 -26.77
CA ALA A 319 -34.39 10.33 -26.19
C ALA A 319 -34.35 11.21 -24.93
N LYS A 320 -33.37 11.00 -24.05
CA LYS A 320 -33.17 11.80 -22.83
C LYS A 320 -32.83 13.26 -23.14
N ASN A 321 -31.88 13.52 -24.06
CA ASN A 321 -31.54 14.88 -24.51
C ASN A 321 -32.75 15.59 -25.13
N LYS A 322 -33.57 14.88 -25.91
CA LYS A 322 -34.82 15.43 -26.47
C LYS A 322 -35.82 15.78 -25.35
N ALA A 323 -36.07 14.87 -24.42
CA ALA A 323 -37.03 15.06 -23.33
C ALA A 323 -36.62 16.21 -22.39
N LEU A 324 -35.33 16.36 -22.09
CA LEU A 324 -34.80 17.49 -21.31
C LEU A 324 -35.01 18.83 -22.03
N ARG A 325 -34.76 18.88 -23.35
CA ARG A 325 -35.00 20.07 -24.18
C ARG A 325 -36.48 20.44 -24.24
N GLU A 326 -37.36 19.47 -24.40
CA GLU A 326 -38.83 19.66 -24.41
C GLU A 326 -39.37 20.09 -23.03
N ALA A 327 -38.67 19.78 -21.94
CA ALA A 327 -39.00 20.25 -20.59
C ALA A 327 -38.38 21.63 -20.23
N GLY A 328 -37.66 22.29 -21.16
CA GLY A 328 -37.11 23.63 -20.97
C GLY A 328 -35.68 23.70 -20.45
N ALA A 329 -34.95 22.58 -20.37
CA ALA A 329 -33.51 22.63 -20.12
C ALA A 329 -32.75 23.10 -21.38
N VAL A 330 -31.65 23.83 -21.19
CA VAL A 330 -30.72 24.19 -22.25
C VAL A 330 -29.89 22.96 -22.60
N VAL A 331 -30.23 22.30 -23.72
CA VAL A 331 -29.54 21.10 -24.19
C VAL A 331 -28.82 21.39 -25.51
N PRO A 332 -27.48 21.36 -25.54
CA PRO A 332 -26.69 21.64 -26.75
C PRO A 332 -26.89 20.56 -27.85
N THR A 333 -26.36 20.82 -29.04
CA THR A 333 -26.42 19.89 -30.19
C THR A 333 -25.41 18.74 -30.07
N SER A 334 -24.21 19.02 -29.56
CA SER A 334 -23.19 18.03 -29.22
C SER A 334 -22.56 18.30 -27.85
N TYR A 335 -21.54 17.52 -27.47
CA TYR A 335 -20.79 17.75 -26.23
C TYR A 335 -19.84 18.96 -26.35
N GLU A 336 -19.29 19.19 -27.54
CA GLU A 336 -18.41 20.31 -27.87
C GLU A 336 -19.12 21.66 -27.70
N ASP A 337 -20.43 21.72 -28.01
CA ASP A 337 -21.28 22.90 -27.83
C ASP A 337 -21.65 23.18 -26.35
N LEU A 338 -21.33 22.27 -25.42
CA LEU A 338 -21.73 22.40 -24.00
C LEU A 338 -21.03 23.57 -23.30
N GLU A 339 -19.77 23.85 -23.63
CA GLU A 339 -19.04 25.01 -23.08
C GLU A 339 -19.73 26.33 -23.45
N SER A 340 -20.08 26.50 -24.73
CA SER A 340 -20.83 27.65 -25.23
C SER A 340 -22.21 27.77 -24.57
N ALA A 341 -22.95 26.66 -24.42
CA ALA A 341 -24.26 26.66 -23.78
C ALA A 341 -24.20 27.05 -22.29
N ILE A 342 -23.17 26.62 -21.56
CA ILE A 342 -22.93 27.05 -20.17
C ILE A 342 -22.62 28.55 -20.15
N LYS A 343 -21.68 29.01 -20.98
CA LYS A 343 -21.25 30.40 -21.06
C LYS A 343 -22.41 31.35 -21.37
N GLU A 344 -23.17 31.10 -22.43
CA GLU A 344 -24.30 31.94 -22.83
C GLU A 344 -25.40 31.99 -21.76
N THR A 345 -25.61 30.90 -21.01
CA THR A 345 -26.59 30.85 -19.92
C THR A 345 -26.12 31.68 -18.73
N PHE A 346 -24.81 31.65 -18.44
CA PHE A 346 -24.19 32.43 -17.38
C PHE A 346 -24.14 33.94 -17.70
N GLU A 347 -23.77 34.32 -18.93
CA GLU A 347 -23.76 35.72 -19.39
C GLU A 347 -25.15 36.35 -19.29
N LYS A 348 -26.21 35.65 -19.71
CA LYS A 348 -27.61 36.10 -19.54
C LYS A 348 -27.98 36.35 -18.07
N LEU A 349 -27.48 35.53 -17.14
CA LEU A 349 -27.75 35.72 -15.70
C LEU A 349 -26.97 36.91 -15.11
N ILE A 350 -25.84 37.31 -15.69
CA ILE A 350 -25.15 38.56 -15.37
C ILE A 350 -25.94 39.76 -15.92
N GLU A 351 -26.39 39.70 -17.19
CA GLU A 351 -27.22 40.74 -17.82
C GLU A 351 -28.54 40.98 -17.07
N GLU A 352 -29.16 39.91 -16.58
CA GLU A 352 -30.35 39.96 -15.71
C GLU A 352 -30.06 40.42 -14.26
N GLY A 353 -28.79 40.69 -13.91
CA GLY A 353 -28.38 41.13 -12.57
C GLY A 353 -28.53 40.07 -11.46
N LYS A 354 -28.68 38.78 -11.82
CA LYS A 354 -28.85 37.67 -10.87
C LYS A 354 -27.53 37.16 -10.30
N ILE A 355 -26.42 37.45 -10.98
CA ILE A 355 -25.04 37.12 -10.59
C ILE A 355 -24.26 38.43 -10.44
N ALA A 356 -23.67 38.64 -9.27
CA ALA A 356 -22.80 39.79 -9.01
C ALA A 356 -21.33 39.39 -9.29
N PRO A 357 -20.50 40.29 -9.86
CA PRO A 357 -19.07 40.01 -10.05
C PRO A 357 -18.37 39.72 -8.71
N VAL A 358 -17.75 38.54 -8.60
CA VAL A 358 -16.97 38.13 -7.42
C VAL A 358 -15.52 38.57 -7.59
N SER A 359 -14.94 39.22 -6.57
CA SER A 359 -13.51 39.54 -6.59
C SER A 359 -12.67 38.27 -6.54
N GLU A 360 -11.62 38.18 -7.36
CA GLU A 360 -10.60 37.16 -7.16
C GLU A 360 -9.82 37.40 -5.86
N VAL A 361 -9.43 36.29 -5.23
CA VAL A 361 -8.61 36.25 -4.02
C VAL A 361 -7.46 35.30 -4.31
N THR A 362 -6.23 35.73 -4.08
CA THR A 362 -5.05 34.88 -4.25
C THR A 362 -5.00 33.83 -3.14
N PRO A 363 -4.98 32.53 -3.44
CA PRO A 363 -4.87 31.50 -2.41
C PRO A 363 -3.48 31.52 -1.75
N PRO A 364 -3.35 31.01 -0.50
CA PRO A 364 -2.04 30.85 0.15
C PRO A 364 -1.16 29.86 -0.62
N GLN A 365 0.16 29.98 -0.47
CA GLN A 365 1.10 29.08 -1.16
C GLN A 365 1.45 27.87 -0.29
N ILE A 366 1.30 26.68 -0.87
CA ILE A 366 1.81 25.42 -0.30
C ILE A 366 3.19 25.13 -0.91
N PRO A 367 4.21 24.76 -0.10
CA PRO A 367 5.50 24.30 -0.62
C PRO A 367 5.35 23.07 -1.51
N GLU A 368 6.22 22.93 -2.51
CA GLU A 368 6.23 21.73 -3.34
C GLU A 368 6.73 20.50 -2.56
N ASP A 369 6.07 19.35 -2.74
CA ASP A 369 6.53 18.06 -2.21
C ASP A 369 7.96 17.75 -2.69
N LEU A 370 8.83 17.41 -1.74
CA LEU A 370 10.25 17.16 -1.99
C LEU A 370 10.50 16.06 -3.03
N ASN A 371 9.66 15.03 -3.11
CA ASN A 371 9.80 13.96 -4.09
C ASN A 371 9.45 14.44 -5.50
N ILE A 372 8.49 15.37 -5.65
CA ILE A 372 8.16 16.03 -6.92
C ILE A 372 9.32 16.95 -7.34
N ALA A 373 9.87 17.73 -6.40
CA ALA A 373 11.03 18.60 -6.64
C ALA A 373 12.27 17.80 -7.09
N ILE A 374 12.54 16.66 -6.45
CA ILE A 374 13.63 15.74 -6.82
C ILE A 374 13.38 15.08 -8.19
N LYS A 375 12.17 14.53 -8.43
CA LYS A 375 11.83 13.89 -9.72
C LYS A 375 11.88 14.85 -10.91
N SER A 376 11.56 16.12 -10.69
CA SER A 376 11.67 17.18 -11.71
C SER A 376 13.10 17.75 -11.86
N GLY A 377 14.07 17.27 -11.08
CA GLY A 377 15.46 17.73 -11.15
C GLY A 377 15.74 19.13 -10.58
N ARG A 378 14.73 19.79 -9.98
CA ARG A 378 14.88 21.12 -9.36
C ARG A 378 15.66 21.08 -8.04
N VAL A 379 15.58 19.97 -7.32
CA VAL A 379 16.27 19.76 -6.04
C VAL A 379 17.10 18.48 -6.10
N ARG A 380 18.30 18.50 -5.52
CA ARG A 380 19.14 17.31 -5.32
C ARG A 380 19.36 17.08 -3.83
N ALA A 381 18.80 15.98 -3.31
CA ALA A 381 19.16 15.49 -1.98
C ALA A 381 20.48 14.68 -2.04
N PRO A 382 21.43 14.89 -1.12
CA PRO A 382 22.61 14.03 -1.00
C PRO A 382 22.25 12.68 -0.36
N THR A 383 22.89 11.60 -0.80
CA THR A 383 22.75 10.27 -0.19
C THR A 383 23.69 10.13 1.01
N HIS A 384 23.14 9.86 2.20
CA HIS A 384 23.93 9.69 3.42
C HIS A 384 24.54 8.28 3.59
N ILE A 385 24.02 7.29 2.87
CA ILE A 385 24.45 5.89 2.93
C ILE A 385 24.85 5.45 1.53
N ILE A 386 25.94 4.70 1.43
CA ILE A 386 26.42 4.08 0.18
C ILE A 386 26.43 2.56 0.39
N CYS A 387 25.61 1.84 -0.37
CA CYS A 387 25.71 0.38 -0.48
C CYS A 387 26.45 0.02 -1.77
N THR A 388 27.37 -0.96 -1.72
CA THR A 388 28.07 -1.48 -2.90
C THR A 388 28.03 -3.00 -3.02
N ILE A 389 27.20 -3.68 -2.20
CA ILE A 389 27.17 -5.14 -2.09
C ILE A 389 25.84 -5.76 -2.55
N SER A 390 24.75 -4.99 -2.53
CA SER A 390 23.44 -5.41 -3.02
C SER A 390 22.65 -4.21 -3.53
N ASP A 391 21.71 -4.47 -4.44
CA ASP A 391 20.68 -3.52 -4.86
C ASP A 391 19.35 -4.25 -5.08
N GLU A 392 18.35 -3.87 -4.29
CA GLU A 392 16.99 -4.42 -4.27
C GLU A 392 15.94 -3.54 -4.97
N ARG A 393 16.36 -2.40 -5.55
CA ARG A 393 15.46 -1.37 -6.09
C ARG A 393 15.07 -1.58 -7.56
N GLY A 394 15.76 -2.50 -8.25
CA GLY A 394 15.49 -2.86 -9.64
C GLY A 394 14.30 -3.81 -9.81
N GLU A 395 14.13 -4.34 -11.02
CA GLU A 395 13.13 -5.38 -11.30
C GLU A 395 13.41 -6.69 -10.56
N GLU A 396 14.70 -7.01 -10.34
CA GLU A 396 15.15 -8.14 -9.52
C GLU A 396 16.27 -7.68 -8.57
N PRO A 397 16.32 -8.20 -7.31
CA PRO A 397 17.44 -7.97 -6.42
C PRO A 397 18.75 -8.54 -6.97
N SER A 398 19.87 -7.88 -6.66
CA SER A 398 21.22 -8.30 -7.09
C SER A 398 22.23 -8.31 -5.94
N TYR A 399 23.24 -9.17 -6.04
CA TYR A 399 24.42 -9.20 -5.17
C TYR A 399 25.66 -8.84 -5.99
N ALA A 400 26.32 -7.74 -5.62
CA ALA A 400 27.44 -7.13 -6.36
C ALA A 400 27.19 -6.97 -7.88
N GLY A 401 25.92 -6.72 -8.27
CA GLY A 401 25.49 -6.59 -9.67
C GLY A 401 25.10 -7.90 -10.37
N VAL A 402 25.22 -9.06 -9.71
CA VAL A 402 24.71 -10.34 -10.23
C VAL A 402 23.23 -10.49 -9.82
N PRO A 403 22.28 -10.63 -10.76
CA PRO A 403 20.87 -10.83 -10.47
C PRO A 403 20.58 -12.14 -9.72
N MET A 404 19.50 -12.18 -8.92
CA MET A 404 19.12 -13.37 -8.15
C MET A 404 18.80 -14.58 -9.04
N SER A 405 18.21 -14.35 -10.21
CA SER A 405 17.95 -15.38 -11.24
C SER A 405 19.24 -16.09 -11.64
N THR A 406 20.30 -15.35 -11.99
CA THR A 406 21.61 -15.91 -12.35
C THR A 406 22.20 -16.77 -11.24
N ILE A 407 22.08 -16.36 -9.97
CA ILE A 407 22.56 -17.14 -8.81
C ILE A 407 21.86 -18.51 -8.74
N VAL A 408 20.55 -18.56 -9.01
CA VAL A 408 19.78 -19.82 -8.98
C VAL A 408 20.02 -20.67 -10.23
N GLU A 409 20.01 -20.06 -11.42
CA GLU A 409 20.12 -20.75 -12.71
C GLU A 409 21.52 -21.32 -12.96
N GLU A 410 22.59 -20.59 -12.59
CA GLU A 410 23.97 -21.06 -12.68
C GLU A 410 24.39 -21.95 -11.49
N GLY A 411 23.49 -22.19 -10.52
CA GLY A 411 23.70 -23.12 -9.41
C GLY A 411 24.75 -22.66 -8.38
N TYR A 412 24.75 -21.36 -8.07
CA TYR A 412 25.71 -20.77 -7.12
C TYR A 412 25.48 -21.32 -5.71
N GLY A 413 26.57 -21.66 -5.04
CA GLY A 413 26.60 -22.11 -3.65
C GLY A 413 26.68 -20.95 -2.66
N VAL A 414 26.69 -21.29 -1.38
CA VAL A 414 26.86 -20.32 -0.29
C VAL A 414 28.22 -19.62 -0.41
N GLY A 415 29.25 -20.34 -0.83
CA GLY A 415 30.58 -19.77 -1.06
C GLY A 415 30.61 -18.72 -2.18
N ASP A 416 29.83 -18.90 -3.25
CA ASP A 416 29.78 -17.94 -4.36
C ASP A 416 28.98 -16.69 -3.98
N VAL A 417 27.88 -16.85 -3.23
CA VAL A 417 27.11 -15.71 -2.67
C VAL A 417 27.96 -14.89 -1.69
N LEU A 418 28.70 -15.55 -0.79
CA LEU A 418 29.66 -14.87 0.09
C LEU A 418 30.77 -14.18 -0.70
N SER A 419 31.22 -14.76 -1.82
CA SER A 419 32.20 -14.13 -2.69
C SER A 419 31.72 -12.79 -3.25
N LEU A 420 30.48 -12.75 -3.73
CA LEU A 420 29.85 -11.53 -4.23
C LEU A 420 29.67 -10.50 -3.11
N LEU A 421 29.07 -10.89 -1.97
CA LEU A 421 28.75 -9.96 -0.90
C LEU A 421 29.98 -9.41 -0.16
N TRP A 422 31.02 -10.22 0.07
CA TRP A 422 32.19 -9.81 0.86
C TRP A 422 33.33 -9.26 0.00
N PHE A 423 33.59 -9.87 -1.17
CA PHE A 423 34.70 -9.48 -2.04
C PHE A 423 34.29 -8.72 -3.29
N LYS A 424 32.98 -8.57 -3.57
CA LYS A 424 32.43 -7.86 -4.74
C LYS A 424 32.97 -8.39 -6.07
N ARG A 425 33.23 -9.69 -6.14
CA ARG A 425 33.73 -10.42 -7.31
C ARG A 425 33.27 -11.87 -7.25
N SER A 426 33.07 -12.50 -8.40
CA SER A 426 32.96 -13.96 -8.48
C SER A 426 34.36 -14.57 -8.34
N LEU A 427 34.62 -15.30 -7.26
CA LEU A 427 35.86 -16.03 -7.06
C LEU A 427 35.80 -17.38 -7.79
N PRO A 428 36.94 -17.95 -8.23
CA PRO A 428 36.98 -19.29 -8.81
C PRO A 428 36.34 -20.35 -7.90
N ARG A 429 35.70 -21.37 -8.49
CA ARG A 429 34.94 -22.41 -7.77
C ARG A 429 35.73 -23.14 -6.67
N TYR A 430 37.05 -23.27 -6.79
CA TYR A 430 37.89 -23.86 -5.73
C TYR A 430 38.03 -22.94 -4.50
N CYS A 431 37.94 -21.62 -4.68
CA CYS A 431 37.94 -20.65 -3.59
C CYS A 431 36.61 -20.71 -2.84
N THR A 432 35.50 -20.77 -3.57
CA THR A 432 34.15 -20.74 -2.98
C THR A 432 33.81 -22.06 -2.29
N GLN A 433 34.22 -23.19 -2.87
CA GLN A 433 34.24 -24.48 -2.16
C GLN A 433 35.14 -24.47 -0.91
N PHE A 434 36.31 -23.83 -0.96
CA PHE A 434 37.17 -23.71 0.23
C PHE A 434 36.50 -22.88 1.34
N ILE A 435 35.78 -21.81 1.00
CA ILE A 435 34.97 -21.03 1.95
C ILE A 435 33.90 -21.93 2.59
N GLU A 436 33.17 -22.73 1.80
CA GLU A 436 32.20 -23.70 2.31
C GLU A 436 32.83 -24.76 3.23
N ILE A 437 34.02 -25.28 2.89
CA ILE A 437 34.78 -26.19 3.75
C ILE A 437 35.15 -25.51 5.07
N CYS A 438 35.58 -24.25 5.06
CA CYS A 438 35.90 -23.50 6.28
C CYS A 438 34.66 -23.33 7.18
N ILE A 439 33.50 -23.02 6.60
CA ILE A 439 32.22 -22.92 7.32
C ILE A 439 31.86 -24.28 7.96
N MET A 440 31.93 -25.37 7.20
CA MET A 440 31.64 -26.72 7.71
C MET A 440 32.57 -27.14 8.85
N LEU A 441 33.87 -26.81 8.76
CA LEU A 441 34.86 -27.14 9.79
C LEU A 441 34.74 -26.29 11.06
N CYS A 442 34.16 -25.09 10.96
CA CYS A 442 33.98 -24.15 12.07
C CYS A 442 32.55 -24.16 12.67
N ALA A 443 31.65 -25.01 12.16
CA ALA A 443 30.23 -25.00 12.49
C ALA A 443 29.92 -25.17 14.00
N ASP A 444 30.65 -26.07 14.68
CA ASP A 444 30.64 -26.20 16.15
C ASP A 444 31.93 -26.86 16.66
N HIS A 445 32.28 -26.59 17.92
CA HIS A 445 33.36 -27.26 18.66
C HIS A 445 32.92 -27.72 20.07
N GLY A 446 31.61 -27.85 20.30
CA GLY A 446 31.00 -28.36 21.50
C GLY A 446 30.70 -27.30 22.57
N PRO A 447 29.85 -27.63 23.56
CA PRO A 447 29.21 -26.67 24.48
C PRO A 447 30.16 -26.03 25.51
N CYS A 448 31.44 -26.45 25.55
CA CYS A 448 32.42 -26.01 26.54
C CYS A 448 33.24 -24.78 26.08
N VAL A 449 33.07 -24.32 24.84
CA VAL A 449 33.71 -23.10 24.35
C VAL A 449 32.89 -21.86 24.73
N SER A 450 33.56 -20.70 24.87
CA SER A 450 32.95 -19.48 25.42
C SER A 450 31.63 -19.08 24.75
N GLY A 451 31.58 -19.07 23.42
CA GLY A 451 30.37 -18.69 22.69
C GLY A 451 29.22 -19.66 22.90
N ALA A 452 29.47 -20.96 22.73
CA ALA A 452 28.45 -21.99 22.93
C ALA A 452 27.92 -22.00 24.37
N HIS A 453 28.80 -21.84 25.36
CA HIS A 453 28.42 -21.76 26.77
C HIS A 453 27.51 -20.54 27.03
N ASN A 454 27.90 -19.35 26.56
CA ASN A 454 27.08 -18.13 26.70
C ASN A 454 25.72 -18.27 26.02
N THR A 455 25.65 -18.81 24.81
CA THR A 455 24.39 -19.10 24.10
C THR A 455 23.50 -20.02 24.93
N ILE A 456 24.05 -21.13 25.45
CA ILE A 456 23.31 -22.10 26.26
C ILE A 456 22.79 -21.47 27.56
N VAL A 457 23.63 -20.71 28.28
CA VAL A 457 23.21 -20.02 29.52
C VAL A 457 22.09 -19.01 29.22
N THR A 458 22.20 -18.26 28.12
CA THR A 458 21.23 -17.23 27.74
C THR A 458 19.89 -17.85 27.31
N ALA A 459 19.91 -18.94 26.52
CA ALA A 459 18.72 -19.69 26.16
C ALA A 459 18.06 -20.34 27.40
N ARG A 460 18.85 -20.88 28.33
CA ARG A 460 18.36 -21.39 29.62
C ARG A 460 17.79 -20.32 30.55
N ALA A 461 18.11 -19.06 30.33
CA ALA A 461 17.49 -17.92 31.00
C ALA A 461 16.16 -17.47 30.34
N GLY A 462 15.60 -18.26 29.41
CA GLY A 462 14.31 -17.97 28.77
C GLY A 462 14.37 -16.86 27.71
N LYS A 463 15.56 -16.55 27.19
CA LYS A 463 15.74 -15.57 26.10
C LYS A 463 15.45 -16.20 24.74
N ASP A 464 15.05 -15.35 23.81
CA ASP A 464 14.80 -15.71 22.42
C ASP A 464 16.08 -16.14 21.67
N LEU A 465 15.91 -16.67 20.46
CA LEU A 465 16.99 -17.17 19.62
C LEU A 465 18.03 -16.09 19.29
N ILE A 466 17.60 -14.86 18.97
CA ILE A 466 18.51 -13.77 18.57
C ILE A 466 19.32 -13.30 19.77
N SER A 467 18.66 -13.03 20.91
CA SER A 467 19.35 -12.69 22.17
C SER A 467 20.36 -13.76 22.58
N SER A 468 19.99 -15.04 22.46
CA SER A 468 20.85 -16.16 22.82
C SER A 468 22.06 -16.29 21.90
N LEU A 469 21.85 -16.21 20.58
CA LEU A 469 22.91 -16.25 19.57
C LEU A 469 23.89 -15.08 19.76
N VAL A 470 23.38 -13.85 19.89
CA VAL A 470 24.22 -12.64 20.05
C VAL A 470 25.07 -12.71 21.32
N SER A 471 24.50 -13.22 22.43
CA SER A 471 25.25 -13.43 23.68
C SER A 471 26.47 -14.35 23.52
N GLY A 472 26.36 -15.37 22.67
CA GLY A 472 27.50 -16.22 22.28
C GLY A 472 28.46 -15.54 21.31
N LEU A 473 27.94 -14.89 20.26
CA LEU A 473 28.74 -14.20 19.24
C LEU A 473 29.61 -13.07 19.84
N LEU A 474 29.11 -12.36 20.85
CA LEU A 474 29.87 -11.31 21.57
C LEU A 474 31.10 -11.84 22.34
N THR A 475 31.27 -13.15 22.46
CA THR A 475 32.52 -13.74 22.99
C THR A 475 33.61 -13.92 21.92
N ILE A 476 33.26 -13.84 20.63
CA ILE A 476 34.19 -14.02 19.52
C ILE A 476 35.10 -12.80 19.42
N GLY A 477 36.41 -13.03 19.40
CA GLY A 477 37.43 -12.00 19.45
C GLY A 477 38.81 -12.59 19.74
N PRO A 478 39.76 -11.82 20.31
CA PRO A 478 41.19 -12.19 20.35
C PRO A 478 41.51 -13.45 21.17
N ARG A 479 40.62 -13.90 22.07
CA ARG A 479 40.82 -15.11 22.90
C ARG A 479 39.96 -16.31 22.46
N PHE A 480 39.00 -16.10 21.57
CA PHE A 480 38.07 -17.14 21.10
C PHE A 480 37.67 -16.81 19.66
N GLY A 481 38.09 -17.64 18.69
CA GLY A 481 37.87 -17.42 17.25
C GLY A 481 38.93 -16.56 16.54
N GLY A 482 39.54 -15.58 17.22
CA GLY A 482 40.53 -14.66 16.61
C GLY A 482 41.83 -15.31 16.11
N ALA A 483 42.12 -16.56 16.49
CA ALA A 483 43.35 -17.26 16.11
C ALA A 483 43.54 -17.46 14.59
N ILE A 484 42.44 -17.46 13.82
CA ILE A 484 42.48 -17.56 12.34
C ILE A 484 43.07 -16.30 11.72
N ASP A 485 42.57 -15.13 12.12
CA ASP A 485 43.02 -13.81 11.64
C ASP A 485 44.45 -13.51 12.09
N ASP A 486 44.78 -13.82 13.35
CA ASP A 486 46.16 -13.69 13.84
C ASP A 486 47.12 -14.60 13.08
N ALA A 487 46.78 -15.87 12.85
CA ALA A 487 47.65 -16.77 12.09
C ALA A 487 47.85 -16.30 10.64
N ALA A 488 46.77 -15.87 9.97
CA ALA A 488 46.85 -15.25 8.65
C ALA A 488 47.83 -14.07 8.63
N ARG A 489 47.65 -13.11 9.55
CA ARG A 489 48.47 -11.90 9.67
C ARG A 489 49.94 -12.22 9.93
N TYR A 490 50.25 -13.05 10.92
CA TYR A 490 51.64 -13.34 11.32
C TYR A 490 52.39 -14.21 10.32
N PHE A 491 51.77 -15.26 9.74
CA PHE A 491 52.45 -16.07 8.72
C PHE A 491 52.68 -15.28 7.42
N LYS A 492 51.72 -14.42 7.03
CA LYS A 492 51.86 -13.55 5.86
C LYS A 492 52.96 -12.50 6.05
N ASP A 493 52.98 -11.76 7.17
CA ASP A 493 54.04 -10.76 7.46
C ASP A 493 55.44 -11.39 7.46
N ALA A 494 55.59 -12.52 8.15
CA ALA A 494 56.88 -13.20 8.26
C ALA A 494 57.39 -13.71 6.90
N TYR A 495 56.51 -14.26 6.07
CA TYR A 495 56.84 -14.68 4.70
C TYR A 495 57.17 -13.50 3.79
N ASP A 496 56.33 -12.45 3.77
CA ASP A 496 56.52 -11.29 2.88
C ASP A 496 57.78 -10.49 3.24
N ARG A 497 58.21 -10.53 4.50
CA ARG A 497 59.49 -9.98 4.97
C ARG A 497 60.70 -10.90 4.77
N GLY A 498 60.50 -12.11 4.23
CA GLY A 498 61.56 -13.08 3.98
C GLY A 498 62.20 -13.67 5.24
N LEU A 499 61.53 -13.62 6.39
CA LEU A 499 62.06 -14.18 7.64
C LEU A 499 62.15 -15.71 7.55
N THR A 500 63.28 -16.28 7.95
CA THR A 500 63.36 -17.73 8.11
C THR A 500 62.43 -18.19 9.24
N PRO A 501 61.95 -19.45 9.22
CA PRO A 501 61.14 -20.01 10.30
C PRO A 501 61.79 -19.93 11.69
N TYR A 502 63.14 -19.98 11.74
CA TYR A 502 63.91 -19.78 12.96
C TYR A 502 63.78 -18.34 13.48
N GLU A 503 64.03 -17.35 12.63
CA GLU A 503 63.97 -15.92 13.00
C GLU A 503 62.57 -15.52 13.44
N PHE A 504 61.54 -15.92 12.69
CA PHE A 504 60.14 -15.64 13.04
C PHE A 504 59.78 -16.19 14.42
N VAL A 505 60.07 -17.46 14.70
CA VAL A 505 59.67 -18.10 15.96
C VAL A 505 60.49 -17.58 17.15
N GLU A 506 61.79 -17.27 16.97
CA GLU A 506 62.58 -16.65 18.05
C GLU A 506 62.23 -15.16 18.26
N ASP A 507 61.83 -14.41 17.23
CA ASP A 507 61.29 -13.04 17.37
C ASP A 507 59.97 -13.03 18.15
N MET A 508 59.03 -13.92 17.80
CA MET A 508 57.78 -14.11 18.55
C MET A 508 58.04 -14.46 20.01
N LYS A 509 58.99 -15.37 20.27
CA LYS A 509 59.43 -15.73 21.63
C LYS A 509 60.07 -14.56 22.38
N LYS A 510 60.92 -13.74 21.74
CA LYS A 510 61.49 -12.52 22.34
C LYS A 510 60.41 -11.51 22.72
N LYS A 511 59.33 -11.42 21.94
CA LYS A 511 58.14 -10.60 22.22
C LYS A 511 57.20 -11.21 23.28
N GLY A 512 57.47 -12.43 23.76
CA GLY A 512 56.60 -13.15 24.69
C GLY A 512 55.31 -13.70 24.06
N ILE A 513 55.22 -13.70 22.73
CA ILE A 513 54.02 -14.09 21.97
C ILE A 513 54.15 -15.55 21.53
N ARG A 514 53.11 -16.36 21.76
CA ARG A 514 53.02 -17.71 21.18
C ARG A 514 52.59 -17.58 19.72
N VAL A 515 53.23 -18.33 18.82
CA VAL A 515 52.90 -18.32 17.39
C VAL A 515 51.43 -18.72 17.18
N PRO A 516 50.57 -17.83 16.67
CA PRO A 516 49.17 -18.15 16.43
C PRO A 516 49.04 -19.26 15.38
N GLY A 517 48.02 -20.11 15.53
CA GLY A 517 47.85 -21.28 14.67
C GLY A 517 48.79 -22.47 14.96
N ILE A 518 49.77 -22.33 15.87
CA ILE A 518 50.65 -23.44 16.30
C ILE A 518 50.29 -23.89 17.73
N GLY A 519 50.15 -25.20 17.90
CA GLY A 519 49.91 -25.88 19.17
C GLY A 519 48.55 -26.55 19.26
N HIS A 520 48.53 -27.75 19.82
CA HIS A 520 47.32 -28.49 20.13
C HIS A 520 47.42 -29.18 21.50
N ARG A 521 46.27 -29.40 22.16
CA ARG A 521 46.18 -30.10 23.46
C ARG A 521 46.44 -31.61 23.37
N ILE A 522 45.76 -32.30 22.45
CA ILE A 522 45.84 -33.77 22.26
C ILE A 522 46.69 -34.19 21.04
N LYS A 523 46.55 -33.50 19.90
CA LYS A 523 47.24 -33.81 18.65
C LYS A 523 48.74 -33.50 18.73
N SER A 524 49.52 -34.31 18.02
CA SER A 524 50.98 -34.32 18.05
C SER A 524 51.54 -34.63 16.66
N ARG A 525 52.87 -34.59 16.49
CA ARG A 525 53.59 -35.01 15.27
C ARG A 525 53.07 -36.34 14.71
N ASP A 526 52.86 -37.32 15.60
CA ASP A 526 52.54 -38.70 15.24
C ASP A 526 51.00 -38.92 15.20
N ASN A 527 50.22 -38.10 15.91
CA ASN A 527 48.75 -38.06 15.87
C ASN A 527 48.27 -36.69 15.33
N ARG A 528 48.32 -36.52 14.01
CA ARG A 528 47.93 -35.29 13.32
C ARG A 528 46.42 -35.00 13.38
N ASP A 529 46.03 -33.74 13.27
CA ASP A 529 44.61 -33.35 13.09
C ASP A 529 44.17 -33.66 11.65
N LYS A 530 43.07 -34.41 11.50
CA LYS A 530 42.52 -34.78 10.20
C LYS A 530 41.94 -33.57 9.45
N ARG A 531 41.44 -32.56 10.14
CA ARG A 531 40.92 -31.32 9.53
C ARG A 531 42.04 -30.59 8.78
N VAL A 532 43.19 -30.43 9.44
CA VAL A 532 44.40 -29.83 8.86
C VAL A 532 44.90 -30.65 7.66
N GLN A 533 44.97 -31.98 7.78
CA GLN A 533 45.37 -32.85 6.67
C GLN A 533 44.45 -32.74 5.45
N LEU A 534 43.13 -32.61 5.66
CA LEU A 534 42.16 -32.44 4.57
C LEU A 534 42.26 -31.07 3.91
N LEU A 535 42.42 -29.99 4.69
CA LEU A 535 42.65 -28.63 4.17
C LEU A 535 43.94 -28.56 3.36
N GLN A 536 45.04 -29.09 3.89
CA GLN A 536 46.32 -29.17 3.16
C GLN A 536 46.17 -29.97 1.87
N LYS A 537 45.50 -31.14 1.90
CA LYS A 537 45.27 -31.95 0.69
C LYS A 537 44.45 -31.18 -0.35
N TYR A 538 43.37 -30.51 0.05
CA TYR A 538 42.52 -29.72 -0.83
C TYR A 538 43.34 -28.59 -1.50
N ALA A 539 44.09 -27.84 -0.70
CA ALA A 539 44.91 -26.73 -1.18
C ALA A 539 45.97 -27.19 -2.21
N HIS A 540 46.79 -28.20 -1.91
CA HIS A 540 47.78 -28.71 -2.87
C HIS A 540 47.14 -29.31 -4.16
N THR A 541 45.87 -29.72 -4.11
CA THR A 541 45.17 -30.29 -5.28
C THR A 541 44.55 -29.22 -6.17
N HIS A 542 44.13 -28.08 -5.61
CA HIS A 542 43.26 -27.11 -6.31
C HIS A 542 43.78 -25.67 -6.35
N PHE A 543 44.65 -25.24 -5.43
CA PHE A 543 45.12 -23.86 -5.37
C PHE A 543 46.34 -23.66 -6.31
N PRO A 544 46.40 -22.57 -7.10
CA PRO A 544 47.56 -22.28 -7.96
C PRO A 544 48.87 -22.02 -7.19
N SER A 545 48.77 -21.63 -5.91
CA SER A 545 49.91 -21.45 -5.01
C SER A 545 49.45 -21.70 -3.58
N VAL A 546 50.32 -22.24 -2.73
CA VAL A 546 50.07 -22.49 -1.30
C VAL A 546 51.16 -21.89 -0.40
N LYS A 547 51.89 -20.89 -0.91
CA LYS A 547 53.13 -20.33 -0.34
C LYS A 547 53.11 -20.01 1.17
N TYR A 548 52.04 -19.40 1.67
CA TYR A 548 51.93 -19.05 3.11
C TYR A 548 51.64 -20.27 3.99
N MET A 549 50.93 -21.27 3.47
CA MET A 549 50.69 -22.54 4.15
C MET A 549 51.96 -23.40 4.13
N GLU A 550 52.71 -23.43 3.03
CA GLU A 550 54.04 -24.06 2.98
C GLU A 550 54.98 -23.43 4.01
N TYR A 551 55.01 -22.10 4.09
CA TYR A 551 55.76 -21.38 5.13
C TYR A 551 55.32 -21.81 6.53
N ALA A 552 54.01 -21.85 6.81
CA ALA A 552 53.47 -22.32 8.09
C ALA A 552 53.86 -23.78 8.41
N VAL A 553 53.99 -24.66 7.40
CA VAL A 553 54.50 -26.04 7.56
C VAL A 553 56.01 -26.09 7.84
N THR A 554 56.81 -25.19 7.26
CA THR A 554 58.23 -25.07 7.64
C THR A 554 58.41 -24.52 9.07
N VAL A 555 57.54 -23.58 9.49
CA VAL A 555 57.44 -23.12 10.88
C VAL A 555 57.04 -24.25 11.81
N GLU A 556 56.04 -25.05 11.45
CA GLU A 556 55.65 -26.24 12.21
C GLU A 556 56.83 -27.20 12.40
N THR A 557 57.59 -27.46 11.33
CA THR A 557 58.76 -28.35 11.35
C THR A 557 59.80 -27.87 12.36
N TYR A 558 60.05 -26.56 12.44
CA TYR A 558 60.91 -25.98 13.47
C TYR A 558 60.29 -26.07 14.88
N THR A 559 59.00 -25.79 15.06
CA THR A 559 58.37 -25.85 16.39
C THR A 559 58.24 -27.29 16.92
N LEU A 560 58.10 -28.29 16.04
CA LEU A 560 58.10 -29.70 16.40
C LEU A 560 59.45 -30.19 16.93
N SER A 561 60.56 -29.52 16.59
CA SER A 561 61.87 -29.81 17.22
C SER A 561 61.92 -29.43 18.70
N LYS A 562 61.00 -28.56 19.16
CA LYS A 562 60.92 -28.06 20.54
C LYS A 562 59.93 -28.86 21.39
N ALA A 563 58.77 -29.23 20.84
CA ALA A 563 57.81 -30.11 21.51
C ALA A 563 56.84 -30.79 20.53
N ASN A 564 56.55 -32.07 20.77
CA ASN A 564 55.76 -32.93 19.88
C ASN A 564 54.31 -32.45 19.63
N ASN A 565 53.76 -31.57 20.48
CA ASN A 565 52.39 -31.05 20.35
C ASN A 565 52.30 -29.64 19.73
N LEU A 566 53.43 -29.06 19.33
CA LEU A 566 53.49 -27.79 18.59
C LEU A 566 53.26 -28.01 17.09
N VAL A 567 52.09 -28.57 16.78
CA VAL A 567 51.60 -28.81 15.41
C VAL A 567 50.80 -27.61 14.90
N LEU A 568 50.74 -27.42 13.59
CA LEU A 568 49.79 -26.53 12.93
C LEU A 568 48.38 -27.02 13.23
N ASN A 569 47.56 -26.14 13.79
CA ASN A 569 46.17 -26.43 14.13
C ASN A 569 45.22 -25.97 13.00
N VAL A 570 43.92 -26.24 13.16
CA VAL A 570 42.92 -25.90 12.13
C VAL A 570 42.83 -24.41 11.87
N ASP A 571 42.98 -23.57 12.91
CA ASP A 571 42.93 -22.11 12.78
C ASP A 571 44.11 -21.59 11.96
N GLY A 572 45.31 -22.12 12.21
CA GLY A 572 46.52 -21.79 11.45
C GLY A 572 46.48 -22.27 10.01
N ALA A 573 45.90 -23.45 9.77
CA ALA A 573 45.70 -23.98 8.41
C ALA A 573 44.70 -23.12 7.62
N ILE A 574 43.56 -22.75 8.22
CA ILE A 574 42.58 -21.86 7.57
C ILE A 574 43.21 -20.48 7.33
N GLY A 575 43.82 -19.84 8.32
CA GLY A 575 44.37 -18.49 8.18
C GLY A 575 45.47 -18.38 7.12
N SER A 576 46.42 -19.32 7.11
CA SER A 576 47.50 -19.34 6.11
C SER A 576 47.00 -19.62 4.68
N LEU A 577 45.93 -20.41 4.52
CA LEU A 577 45.30 -20.66 3.21
C LEU A 577 44.40 -19.51 2.75
N PHE A 578 43.65 -18.88 3.67
CA PHE A 578 42.77 -17.75 3.35
C PHE A 578 43.56 -16.50 2.93
N SER A 579 44.81 -16.36 3.40
CA SER A 579 45.74 -15.28 3.06
C SER A 579 46.11 -15.17 1.56
N ILE A 580 45.61 -16.09 0.72
CA ILE A 580 45.86 -16.18 -0.73
C ILE A 580 44.81 -15.39 -1.54
N PHE A 581 43.64 -15.08 -0.95
CA PHE A 581 42.53 -14.36 -1.59
C PHE A 581 42.67 -12.84 -1.52
#